data_AF-A0A3S3QSR3-F1
#
_entry.id   AF-A0A3S3QSR3-F1
#
_cell.length_a   1.000
_cell.length_b   1.000
_cell.length_c   1.000
_cell.angle_alpha   90.00
_cell.angle_beta   90.00
_cell.angle_gamma   90.00
#
_symmetry.space_group_name_H-M   'P 1'
#
loop_
_entity.id
_entity.type
_entity.pdbx_description
1 polymer ?
#
loop_
_entity_poly.entity_id
_entity_poly.type
_entity_poly.pdbx_seq_one_letter_code
_entity_poly.pdbx_strand_id
1 'polypeptide(L)'
;MVQIARYHDHLSSNPSPFFSPSNHHLLHAVHSYSFFIRGDDDSLASLDAEYDQRLQHQVDDTESAVNSLRQEALDLESRLLAARSTPSSRELLEKEKAELVEDARKFNAVVENFESKVAAKEKALEEREKELSAKVEENRRICEENEELKRQIDSQAVNVRDVERMKRELQAVERDIADAETERNAWEEKMWDLEATAGQNIKELEGLITESNQTIRKLKLGHDFQYVLNAEGSTPAEVLGVDYKATLKPTLTALADEAKKSSMAKLEELILLQQQSRENAAKHEAKKTHLAALQSRFEEIEARSTMVKKEIQDQAASCMAEAERLRKDAERREHNLDLTEKEAEEYLKRCEHNLQDVIRQNDEETQMCIGELLALIDAVSKYKEYNESTISQMKGELSETAGAITDAYKASLSAKIATFASNPST
;
A
#
# COMPACT_ATOMS: atom_id res chain seq x y z
N MET A 1 129.65 -94.64 -163.25
CA MET A 1 130.14 -93.26 -163.02
C MET A 1 129.05 -92.23 -162.67
N VAL A 2 127.75 -92.59 -162.56
CA VAL A 2 126.68 -91.64 -162.14
C VAL A 2 125.91 -92.10 -160.89
N GLN A 3 126.22 -93.29 -160.37
CA GLN A 3 125.67 -93.86 -159.13
C GLN A 3 126.37 -93.37 -157.84
N ILE A 4 127.46 -92.61 -157.93
CA ILE A 4 128.29 -92.24 -156.76
C ILE A 4 128.01 -90.80 -156.26
N ALA A 5 127.40 -89.92 -157.08
CA ALA A 5 127.15 -88.53 -156.70
C ALA A 5 125.78 -88.27 -156.04
N ARG A 6 124.77 -89.15 -156.21
CA ARG A 6 123.41 -88.94 -155.63
C ARG A 6 123.17 -89.67 -154.30
N TYR A 7 124.02 -90.63 -153.94
CA TYR A 7 123.92 -91.30 -152.63
C TYR A 7 124.55 -90.45 -151.51
N HIS A 8 125.42 -89.52 -151.86
CA HIS A 8 126.14 -88.68 -150.89
C HIS A 8 125.29 -87.53 -150.31
N ASP A 9 124.22 -87.11 -151.00
CA ASP A 9 123.40 -85.93 -150.65
C ASP A 9 122.14 -86.22 -149.82
N HIS A 10 121.80 -87.48 -149.55
CA HIS A 10 120.61 -87.82 -148.74
C HIS A 10 120.92 -88.48 -147.40
N LEU A 11 122.19 -88.80 -147.11
CA LEU A 11 122.62 -89.15 -145.74
C LEU A 11 122.69 -87.92 -144.81
N SER A 12 122.50 -86.71 -145.35
CA SER A 12 122.76 -85.43 -144.67
C SER A 12 121.54 -84.74 -144.06
N SER A 13 120.32 -85.32 -144.06
CA SER A 13 119.13 -84.53 -143.64
C SER A 13 118.06 -85.16 -142.72
N ASN A 14 118.15 -86.43 -142.26
CA ASN A 14 117.24 -86.94 -141.21
C ASN A 14 117.59 -88.35 -140.71
N PRO A 15 117.75 -88.59 -139.39
CA PRO A 15 117.68 -89.94 -138.81
C PRO A 15 116.35 -90.22 -138.09
N SER A 16 115.73 -91.36 -138.44
CA SER A 16 114.44 -91.92 -138.00
C SER A 16 114.49 -92.59 -136.60
N PRO A 17 113.38 -92.71 -135.83
CA PRO A 17 113.39 -92.94 -134.37
C PRO A 17 113.81 -94.34 -133.87
N PHE A 18 114.30 -95.23 -134.73
CA PHE A 18 114.69 -96.59 -134.32
C PHE A 18 116.02 -96.65 -133.54
N PHE A 19 116.77 -95.54 -133.47
CA PHE A 19 117.98 -95.39 -132.67
C PHE A 19 117.88 -94.11 -131.81
N SER A 20 117.00 -94.09 -130.81
CA SER A 20 116.94 -92.98 -129.84
C SER A 20 117.99 -93.18 -128.74
N PRO A 21 118.89 -92.21 -128.50
CA PRO A 21 119.98 -92.31 -127.52
C PRO A 21 119.49 -92.39 -126.06
N SER A 22 118.20 -92.18 -125.82
CA SER A 22 117.55 -92.19 -124.50
C SER A 22 117.37 -93.58 -123.91
N ASN A 23 117.36 -94.63 -124.74
CA ASN A 23 117.23 -96.00 -124.25
C ASN A 23 118.62 -96.55 -123.95
N HIS A 24 119.24 -95.96 -122.93
CA HIS A 24 120.63 -96.22 -122.57
C HIS A 24 120.87 -97.70 -122.26
N HIS A 25 119.88 -98.39 -121.67
CA HIS A 25 119.90 -99.84 -121.48
C HIS A 25 119.95 -100.62 -122.80
N LEU A 26 119.18 -100.16 -123.79
CA LEU A 26 119.11 -100.78 -125.11
C LEU A 26 120.39 -100.51 -125.91
N LEU A 27 120.95 -99.31 -125.81
CA LEU A 27 122.22 -98.94 -126.44
C LEU A 27 123.36 -99.76 -125.86
N HIS A 28 123.39 -99.89 -124.53
CA HIS A 28 124.29 -100.77 -123.81
C HIS A 28 124.18 -102.21 -124.32
N ALA A 29 122.97 -102.79 -124.30
CA ALA A 29 122.73 -104.16 -124.78
C ALA A 29 123.17 -104.39 -126.24
N VAL A 30 122.95 -103.41 -127.14
CA VAL A 30 123.37 -103.49 -128.55
C VAL A 30 124.90 -103.47 -128.69
N HIS A 31 125.57 -102.58 -127.97
CA HIS A 31 127.03 -102.50 -127.99
C HIS A 31 127.67 -103.72 -127.33
N SER A 32 127.11 -104.22 -126.22
CA SER A 32 127.56 -105.44 -125.57
C SER A 32 127.50 -106.65 -126.51
N TYR A 33 126.40 -106.80 -127.25
CA TYR A 33 126.24 -107.88 -128.22
C TYR A 33 127.20 -107.76 -129.42
N SER A 34 127.50 -106.53 -129.84
CA SER A 34 128.47 -106.25 -130.93
C SER A 34 129.90 -106.66 -130.54
N PHE A 35 130.32 -106.38 -129.31
CA PHE A 35 131.63 -106.79 -128.79
C PHE A 35 131.73 -108.30 -128.58
N PHE A 36 130.66 -108.94 -128.07
CA PHE A 36 130.56 -110.39 -127.95
C PHE A 36 130.75 -111.12 -129.30
N ILE A 37 130.13 -110.65 -130.38
CA ILE A 37 130.28 -111.24 -131.74
C ILE A 37 131.73 -111.14 -132.24
N ARG A 38 132.46 -110.08 -131.86
CA ARG A 38 133.85 -109.86 -132.27
C ARG A 38 134.86 -110.59 -131.38
N GLY A 39 134.43 -111.17 -130.26
CA GLY A 39 135.31 -111.80 -129.28
C GLY A 39 136.24 -110.80 -128.59
N ASP A 40 135.84 -109.54 -128.49
CA ASP A 40 136.61 -108.46 -127.88
C ASP A 40 136.04 -108.13 -126.49
N ASP A 41 136.43 -108.93 -125.49
CA ASP A 41 135.87 -108.87 -124.14
C ASP A 41 136.32 -107.63 -123.34
N ASP A 42 137.49 -107.06 -123.65
CA ASP A 42 138.00 -105.85 -122.96
C ASP A 42 137.11 -104.63 -123.23
N SER A 43 136.64 -104.51 -124.48
CA SER A 43 135.73 -103.44 -124.89
C SER A 43 134.34 -103.56 -124.24
N LEU A 44 133.90 -104.77 -123.89
CA LEU A 44 132.63 -105.00 -123.20
C LEU A 44 132.68 -104.53 -121.74
N ALA A 45 133.75 -104.86 -121.01
CA ALA A 45 133.87 -104.49 -119.59
C ALA A 45 133.88 -102.97 -119.37
N SER A 46 134.45 -102.20 -120.30
CA SER A 46 134.44 -100.74 -120.23
C SER A 46 133.04 -100.15 -120.41
N LEU A 47 132.20 -100.78 -121.23
CA LEU A 47 130.83 -100.32 -121.50
C LEU A 47 129.93 -100.56 -120.29
N ASP A 48 130.08 -101.72 -119.63
CA ASP A 48 129.33 -102.08 -118.42
C ASP A 48 129.62 -101.09 -117.27
N ALA A 49 130.89 -100.72 -117.05
CA ALA A 49 131.27 -99.78 -115.99
C ALA A 49 130.68 -98.36 -116.17
N GLU A 50 130.62 -97.87 -117.41
CA GLU A 50 130.02 -96.56 -117.72
C GLU A 50 128.51 -96.54 -117.46
N TYR A 51 127.85 -97.69 -117.67
CA TYR A 51 126.41 -97.82 -117.47
C TYR A 51 126.01 -97.76 -116.00
N ASP A 52 126.75 -98.46 -115.12
CA ASP A 52 126.47 -98.49 -113.69
C ASP A 52 126.64 -97.13 -113.01
N GLN A 53 127.69 -96.37 -113.37
CA GLN A 53 127.94 -95.04 -112.79
C GLN A 53 126.77 -94.09 -113.01
N ARG A 54 126.14 -94.18 -114.19
CA ARG A 54 125.01 -93.32 -114.55
C ARG A 54 123.73 -93.70 -113.80
N LEU A 55 123.51 -94.97 -113.50
CA LEU A 55 122.34 -95.42 -112.74
C LEU A 55 122.37 -94.86 -111.31
N GLN A 56 123.56 -94.85 -110.70
CA GLN A 56 123.75 -94.36 -109.33
C GLN A 56 123.36 -92.88 -109.18
N HIS A 57 123.74 -92.04 -110.14
CA HIS A 57 123.42 -90.60 -110.11
C HIS A 57 121.91 -90.32 -110.17
N GLN A 58 121.13 -91.19 -110.83
CA GLN A 58 119.67 -91.04 -110.87
C GLN A 58 118.99 -91.37 -109.54
N VAL A 59 119.56 -92.28 -108.75
CA VAL A 59 119.01 -92.63 -107.43
C VAL A 59 119.16 -91.45 -106.47
N ASP A 60 120.34 -90.83 -106.42
CA ASP A 60 120.62 -89.72 -105.51
C ASP A 60 119.70 -88.51 -105.76
N ASP A 61 119.40 -88.19 -107.03
CA ASP A 61 118.47 -87.10 -107.40
C ASP A 61 117.05 -87.34 -106.87
N THR A 62 116.58 -88.59 -106.87
CA THR A 62 115.22 -88.91 -106.40
C THR A 62 115.07 -88.86 -104.89
N GLU A 63 116.12 -89.19 -104.13
CA GLU A 63 116.09 -89.17 -102.67
C GLU A 63 115.97 -87.73 -102.13
N SER A 64 116.63 -86.77 -102.77
CA SER A 64 116.54 -85.34 -102.44
C SER A 64 115.11 -84.79 -102.58
N ALA A 65 114.38 -85.20 -103.62
CA ALA A 65 113.03 -84.73 -103.90
C ALA A 65 111.98 -85.21 -102.87
N VAL A 66 112.19 -86.37 -102.24
CA VAL A 66 111.24 -86.91 -101.24
C VAL A 66 111.33 -86.15 -99.92
N ASN A 67 112.52 -85.70 -99.53
CA ASN A 67 112.74 -85.03 -98.25
C ASN A 67 112.11 -83.63 -98.19
N SER A 68 112.06 -82.89 -99.30
CA SER A 68 111.45 -81.54 -99.35
C SER A 68 109.93 -81.57 -99.14
N LEU A 69 109.22 -82.51 -99.79
CA LEU A 69 107.77 -82.70 -99.66
C LEU A 69 107.34 -83.00 -98.22
N ARG A 70 108.16 -83.75 -97.48
CA ARG A 70 107.86 -84.11 -96.10
C ARG A 70 107.87 -82.91 -95.15
N GLN A 71 108.68 -81.91 -95.44
CA GLN A 71 108.80 -80.70 -94.63
C GLN A 71 107.60 -79.76 -94.83
N GLU A 72 107.05 -79.66 -96.06
CA GLU A 72 105.84 -78.89 -96.34
C GLU A 72 104.59 -79.42 -95.63
N ALA A 73 104.46 -80.74 -95.49
CA ALA A 73 103.30 -81.36 -94.83
C ALA A 73 103.20 -80.98 -93.34
N LEU A 74 104.34 -80.91 -92.64
CA LEU A 74 104.39 -80.55 -91.22
C LEU A 74 103.96 -79.09 -90.97
N ASP A 75 104.33 -78.17 -91.86
CA ASP A 75 104.01 -76.75 -91.69
C ASP A 75 102.50 -76.47 -91.86
N LEU A 76 101.84 -77.17 -92.80
CA LEU A 76 100.40 -77.05 -93.02
C LEU A 76 99.55 -77.51 -91.83
N GLU A 77 99.97 -78.57 -91.14
CA GLU A 77 99.22 -79.11 -90.00
C GLU A 77 99.21 -78.14 -88.79
N SER A 78 100.32 -77.46 -88.55
CA SER A 78 100.44 -76.44 -87.49
C SER A 78 99.49 -75.25 -87.69
N ARG A 79 99.29 -74.82 -88.94
CA ARG A 79 98.40 -73.70 -89.29
C ARG A 79 96.92 -74.02 -89.08
N LEU A 80 96.52 -75.29 -89.16
CA LEU A 80 95.12 -75.71 -89.00
C LEU A 80 94.67 -75.63 -87.53
N LEU A 81 95.53 -76.02 -86.59
CA LEU A 81 95.21 -76.00 -85.16
C LEU A 81 94.98 -74.58 -84.62
N ALA A 82 95.76 -73.59 -85.06
CA ALA A 82 95.62 -72.19 -84.64
C ALA A 82 94.28 -71.55 -85.07
N ALA A 83 93.72 -71.98 -86.21
CA ALA A 83 92.45 -71.44 -86.72
C ALA A 83 91.22 -71.92 -85.93
N ARG A 84 91.33 -73.03 -85.16
CA ARG A 84 90.21 -73.60 -84.39
C ARG A 84 90.02 -72.97 -83.01
N SER A 85 91.02 -72.32 -82.44
CA SER A 85 90.98 -71.77 -81.08
C SER A 85 90.44 -70.33 -80.98
N THR A 86 90.07 -69.69 -82.09
CA THR A 86 89.63 -68.28 -82.13
C THR A 86 88.11 -68.18 -82.34
N PRO A 87 87.34 -67.47 -81.49
CA PRO A 87 85.91 -67.26 -81.71
C PRO A 87 85.66 -66.60 -83.07
N SER A 88 84.69 -67.10 -83.84
CA SER A 88 84.50 -66.70 -85.23
C SER A 88 83.84 -65.31 -85.34
N SER A 89 84.25 -64.52 -86.33
CA SER A 89 83.68 -63.19 -86.64
C SER A 89 82.14 -63.19 -86.78
N ARG A 90 81.53 -64.34 -87.06
CA ARG A 90 80.08 -64.50 -87.20
C ARG A 90 79.32 -64.30 -85.89
N GLU A 91 79.84 -64.79 -84.76
CA GLU A 91 79.12 -64.72 -83.47
C GLU A 91 79.04 -63.28 -82.92
N LEU A 92 80.07 -62.47 -83.20
CA LEU A 92 80.06 -61.03 -82.86
C LEU A 92 79.03 -60.27 -83.69
N LEU A 93 78.96 -60.54 -85.01
CA LEU A 93 77.99 -59.92 -85.90
C LEU A 93 76.54 -60.33 -85.59
N GLU A 94 76.30 -61.56 -85.12
CA GLU A 94 74.96 -62.00 -84.71
C GLU A 94 74.48 -61.28 -83.44
N LYS A 95 75.38 -60.98 -82.48
CA LYS A 95 75.05 -60.15 -81.31
C LYS A 95 74.76 -58.70 -81.68
N GLU A 96 75.62 -58.09 -82.50
CA GLU A 96 75.42 -56.72 -82.99
C GLU A 96 74.10 -56.58 -83.78
N LYS A 97 73.78 -57.58 -84.62
CA LYS A 97 72.48 -57.62 -85.32
C LYS A 97 71.31 -57.68 -84.35
N ALA A 98 71.39 -58.45 -83.26
CA ALA A 98 70.32 -58.54 -82.28
C ALA A 98 70.07 -57.20 -81.57
N GLU A 99 71.14 -56.50 -81.18
CA GLU A 99 71.07 -55.17 -80.58
C GLU A 99 70.45 -54.15 -81.54
N LEU A 100 70.87 -54.13 -82.80
CA LEU A 100 70.30 -53.24 -83.83
C LEU A 100 68.82 -53.54 -84.11
N VAL A 101 68.40 -54.81 -84.07
CA VAL A 101 66.99 -55.19 -84.23
C VAL A 101 66.16 -54.73 -83.04
N GLU A 102 66.67 -54.84 -81.82
CA GLU A 102 65.99 -54.30 -80.64
C GLU A 102 65.86 -52.77 -80.71
N ASP A 103 66.91 -52.09 -81.14
CA ASP A 103 66.87 -50.63 -81.28
C ASP A 103 65.94 -50.18 -82.40
N ALA A 104 65.93 -50.85 -83.55
CA ALA A 104 64.94 -50.62 -84.60
C ALA A 104 63.51 -50.82 -84.08
N ARG A 105 63.29 -51.82 -83.23
CA ARG A 105 61.99 -52.05 -82.60
C ARG A 105 61.60 -50.92 -81.64
N LYS A 106 62.54 -50.40 -80.84
CA LYS A 106 62.33 -49.22 -79.97
C LYS A 106 62.02 -47.97 -80.79
N PHE A 107 62.76 -47.73 -81.88
CA PHE A 107 62.50 -46.60 -82.78
C PHE A 107 61.11 -46.68 -83.41
N ASN A 108 60.72 -47.84 -83.94
CA ASN A 108 59.38 -48.02 -84.50
C ASN A 108 58.27 -47.77 -83.47
N ALA A 109 58.45 -48.24 -82.22
CA ALA A 109 57.49 -47.96 -81.15
C ALA A 109 57.39 -46.46 -80.81
N VAL A 110 58.50 -45.72 -80.89
CA VAL A 110 58.51 -44.27 -80.71
C VAL A 110 57.83 -43.56 -81.89
N VAL A 111 58.07 -44.01 -83.13
CA VAL A 111 57.41 -43.49 -84.33
C VAL A 111 55.90 -43.70 -84.25
N GLU A 112 55.42 -44.91 -83.95
CA GLU A 112 53.99 -45.19 -83.79
C GLU A 112 53.33 -44.31 -82.71
N ASN A 113 54.03 -44.07 -81.59
CA ASN A 113 53.54 -43.16 -80.55
C ASN A 113 53.46 -41.71 -81.05
N PHE A 114 54.43 -41.24 -81.83
CA PHE A 114 54.37 -39.91 -82.43
C PHE A 114 53.30 -39.79 -83.50
N GLU A 115 53.13 -40.79 -84.36
CA GLU A 115 52.05 -40.85 -85.35
C GLU A 115 50.68 -40.81 -84.67
N SER A 116 50.49 -41.58 -83.59
CA SER A 116 49.27 -41.53 -82.79
C SER A 116 49.03 -40.14 -82.17
N LYS A 117 50.08 -39.48 -81.65
CA LYS A 117 49.99 -38.12 -81.11
C LYS A 117 49.69 -37.09 -82.21
N VAL A 118 50.29 -37.22 -83.39
CA VAL A 118 50.04 -36.35 -84.54
C VAL A 118 48.59 -36.48 -84.98
N ALA A 119 48.09 -37.70 -85.19
CA ALA A 119 46.69 -37.94 -85.54
C ALA A 119 45.72 -37.39 -84.48
N ALA A 120 46.04 -37.54 -83.19
CA ALA A 120 45.22 -36.96 -82.11
C ALA A 120 45.22 -35.43 -82.14
N LYS A 121 46.35 -34.78 -82.47
CA LYS A 121 46.45 -33.32 -82.59
C LYS A 121 45.76 -32.81 -83.85
N GLU A 122 45.86 -33.50 -84.97
CA GLU A 122 45.16 -33.18 -86.21
C GLU A 122 43.65 -33.23 -86.00
N LYS A 123 43.13 -34.30 -85.39
CA LYS A 123 41.71 -34.40 -85.06
C LYS A 123 41.25 -33.27 -84.13
N ALA A 124 42.03 -32.94 -83.10
CA ALA A 124 41.72 -31.84 -82.20
C ALA A 124 41.74 -30.47 -82.93
N LEU A 125 42.63 -30.30 -83.91
CA LEU A 125 42.72 -29.10 -84.71
C LEU A 125 41.49 -28.96 -85.63
N GLU A 126 41.07 -30.03 -86.30
CA GLU A 126 39.84 -30.04 -87.11
C GLU A 126 38.59 -29.71 -86.29
N GLU A 127 38.48 -30.25 -85.07
CA GLU A 127 37.38 -29.94 -84.16
C GLU A 127 37.38 -28.44 -83.78
N ARG A 128 38.56 -27.85 -83.54
CA ARG A 128 38.70 -26.43 -83.22
C ARG A 128 38.42 -25.53 -84.41
N GLU A 129 38.81 -25.92 -85.61
CA GLU A 129 38.47 -25.18 -86.82
C GLU A 129 36.97 -25.16 -87.08
N LYS A 130 36.27 -26.28 -86.86
CA LYS A 130 34.80 -26.34 -86.94
C LYS A 130 34.14 -25.44 -85.89
N GLU A 131 34.60 -25.47 -84.64
CA GLU A 131 34.08 -24.59 -83.58
C GLU A 131 34.33 -23.12 -83.91
N LEU A 132 35.53 -22.77 -84.38
CA LEU A 132 35.87 -21.42 -84.78
C LEU A 132 34.98 -20.92 -85.92
N SER A 133 34.78 -21.74 -86.94
CA SER A 133 33.90 -21.42 -88.07
C SER A 133 32.46 -21.15 -87.60
N ALA A 134 31.94 -21.97 -86.68
CA ALA A 134 30.61 -21.75 -86.10
C ALA A 134 30.51 -20.43 -85.32
N LYS A 135 31.51 -20.09 -84.49
CA LYS A 135 31.51 -18.82 -83.74
C LYS A 135 31.67 -17.59 -84.63
N VAL A 136 32.42 -17.69 -85.71
CA VAL A 136 32.55 -16.60 -86.70
C VAL A 136 31.19 -16.30 -87.33
N GLU A 137 30.43 -17.33 -87.68
CA GLU A 137 29.10 -17.18 -88.27
C GLU A 137 28.07 -16.63 -87.28
N GLU A 138 28.12 -17.05 -86.01
CA GLU A 138 27.27 -16.49 -84.94
C GLU A 138 27.58 -15.00 -84.71
N ASN A 139 28.85 -14.62 -84.61
CA ASN A 139 29.26 -13.22 -84.47
C ASN A 139 28.79 -12.38 -85.66
N ARG A 140 28.87 -12.91 -86.88
CA ARG A 140 28.36 -12.23 -88.08
C ARG A 140 26.86 -11.92 -87.94
N ARG A 141 26.06 -12.89 -87.49
CA ARG A 141 24.61 -12.69 -87.24
C ARG A 141 24.33 -11.64 -86.17
N ILE A 142 25.04 -11.70 -85.04
CA ILE A 142 24.87 -10.71 -83.96
C ILE A 142 25.22 -9.30 -84.43
N CYS A 143 26.26 -9.15 -85.25
CA CYS A 143 26.61 -7.87 -85.85
C CYS A 143 25.49 -7.36 -86.76
N GLU A 144 24.93 -8.22 -87.61
CA GLU A 144 23.81 -7.87 -88.49
C GLU A 144 22.55 -7.47 -87.72
N GLU A 145 22.19 -8.21 -86.67
CA GLU A 145 21.06 -7.88 -85.79
C GLU A 145 21.27 -6.54 -85.07
N ASN A 146 22.46 -6.29 -84.54
CA ASN A 146 22.77 -5.02 -83.88
C ASN A 146 22.73 -3.84 -84.85
N GLU A 147 23.22 -4.01 -86.07
CA GLU A 147 23.09 -2.97 -87.09
C GLU A 147 21.63 -2.73 -87.47
N GLU A 148 20.81 -3.78 -87.56
CA GLU A 148 19.39 -3.64 -87.81
C GLU A 148 18.66 -2.92 -86.67
N LEU A 149 18.97 -3.26 -85.41
CA LEU A 149 18.44 -2.54 -84.24
C LEU A 149 18.87 -1.07 -84.24
N LYS A 150 20.12 -0.77 -84.60
CA LYS A 150 20.59 0.62 -84.75
C LYS A 150 19.83 1.33 -85.86
N ARG A 151 19.66 0.72 -87.03
CA ARG A 151 18.86 1.30 -88.12
C ARG A 151 17.41 1.52 -87.70
N GLN A 152 16.82 0.61 -86.94
CA GLN A 152 15.47 0.77 -86.40
C GLN A 152 15.39 1.96 -85.43
N ILE A 153 16.33 2.07 -84.50
CA ILE A 153 16.41 3.20 -83.56
C ILE A 153 16.65 4.53 -84.31
N ASP A 154 17.56 4.56 -85.28
CA ASP A 154 17.84 5.76 -86.08
C ASP A 154 16.65 6.14 -86.99
N SER A 155 15.91 5.15 -87.48
CA SER A 155 14.68 5.36 -88.26
C SER A 155 13.52 5.82 -87.38
N GLN A 156 13.53 5.48 -86.09
CA GLN A 156 12.68 6.08 -85.08
C GLN A 156 13.19 7.50 -84.84
N ALA A 157 12.79 8.43 -85.70
CA ALA A 157 13.03 9.84 -85.48
C ALA A 157 12.41 10.25 -84.14
N VAL A 158 13.23 10.33 -83.09
CA VAL A 158 12.80 10.87 -81.80
C VAL A 158 12.37 12.30 -82.06
N ASN A 159 11.07 12.50 -82.10
CA ASN A 159 10.49 13.80 -82.36
C ASN A 159 10.87 14.71 -81.19
N VAL A 160 11.82 15.60 -81.39
CA VAL A 160 12.31 16.55 -80.36
C VAL A 160 11.14 17.31 -79.72
N ARG A 161 10.09 17.60 -80.50
CA ARG A 161 8.85 18.20 -80.00
C ARG A 161 8.14 17.34 -78.96
N ASP A 162 8.12 16.02 -79.14
CA ASP A 162 7.48 15.08 -78.22
C ASP A 162 8.32 14.92 -76.94
N VAL A 163 9.66 14.92 -77.03
CA VAL A 163 10.55 14.96 -75.86
C VAL A 163 10.35 16.24 -75.06
N GLU A 164 10.28 17.40 -75.72
CA GLU A 164 10.00 18.66 -75.05
C GLU A 164 8.59 18.70 -74.44
N ARG A 165 7.60 18.12 -75.12
CA ARG A 165 6.23 17.97 -74.58
C ARG A 165 6.25 17.13 -73.31
N MET A 166 6.86 15.95 -73.35
CA MET A 166 7.01 15.08 -72.18
C MET A 166 7.76 15.78 -71.04
N LYS A 167 8.79 16.58 -71.35
CA LYS A 167 9.51 17.37 -70.35
C LYS A 167 8.61 18.43 -69.70
N ARG A 168 7.78 19.13 -70.46
CA ARG A 168 6.82 20.12 -69.91
C ARG A 168 5.75 19.46 -69.08
N GLU A 169 5.22 18.32 -69.52
CA GLU A 169 4.23 17.53 -68.78
C GLU A 169 4.83 17.00 -67.48
N LEU A 170 6.06 16.47 -67.49
CA LEU A 170 6.77 16.03 -66.30
C LEU A 170 6.96 17.19 -65.31
N GLN A 171 7.44 18.35 -65.78
CA GLN A 171 7.58 19.54 -64.94
C GLN A 171 6.25 20.07 -64.39
N ALA A 172 5.13 19.84 -65.10
CA ALA A 172 3.82 20.16 -64.59
C ALA A 172 3.41 19.23 -63.45
N VAL A 173 3.60 17.92 -63.63
CA VAL A 173 3.34 16.92 -62.59
C VAL A 173 4.24 17.14 -61.37
N GLU A 174 5.53 17.46 -61.56
CA GLU A 174 6.44 17.79 -60.45
C GLU A 174 5.97 19.00 -59.64
N ARG A 175 5.43 20.04 -60.31
CA ARG A 175 4.83 21.20 -59.63
C ARG A 175 3.56 20.80 -58.87
N ASP A 176 2.67 20.04 -59.50
CA ASP A 176 1.43 19.60 -58.87
C ASP A 176 1.71 18.70 -57.63
N ILE A 177 2.74 17.85 -57.69
CA ILE A 177 3.20 17.05 -56.54
C ILE A 177 3.71 17.96 -55.43
N ALA A 178 4.57 18.93 -55.74
CA ALA A 178 5.11 19.86 -54.76
C ALA A 178 3.99 20.67 -54.08
N ASP A 179 3.03 21.18 -54.85
CA ASP A 179 1.88 21.92 -54.32
C ASP A 179 1.04 21.02 -53.40
N ALA A 180 0.72 19.79 -53.82
CA ALA A 180 -0.02 18.83 -53.00
C ALA A 180 0.73 18.44 -51.70
N GLU A 181 2.07 18.34 -51.74
CA GLU A 181 2.88 18.10 -50.54
C GLU A 181 2.82 19.28 -49.56
N THR A 182 2.85 20.52 -50.05
CA THR A 182 2.70 21.71 -49.20
C THR A 182 1.32 21.79 -48.57
N GLU A 183 0.26 21.48 -49.32
CA GLU A 183 -1.10 21.42 -48.79
C GLU A 183 -1.26 20.31 -47.74
N ARG A 184 -0.69 19.11 -48.00
CA ARG A 184 -0.68 18.01 -47.02
C ARG A 184 0.00 18.43 -45.72
N ASN A 185 1.19 19.02 -45.80
CA ASN A 185 1.91 19.50 -44.61
C ASN A 185 1.09 20.53 -43.83
N ALA A 186 0.45 21.48 -44.51
CA ALA A 186 -0.40 22.47 -43.86
C ALA A 186 -1.64 21.84 -43.18
N TRP A 187 -2.19 20.76 -43.75
CA TRP A 187 -3.27 20.01 -43.11
C TRP A 187 -2.79 19.17 -41.93
N GLU A 188 -1.59 18.60 -42.01
CA GLU A 188 -0.97 17.88 -40.90
C GLU A 188 -0.70 18.81 -39.71
N GLU A 189 -0.14 20.00 -39.95
CA GLU A 189 0.05 21.00 -38.89
C GLU A 189 -1.27 21.37 -38.20
N LYS A 190 -2.33 21.63 -38.99
CA LYS A 190 -3.67 21.88 -38.43
C LYS A 190 -4.21 20.69 -37.64
N MET A 191 -3.97 19.47 -38.09
CA MET A 191 -4.38 18.25 -37.39
C MET A 191 -3.65 18.12 -36.06
N TRP A 192 -2.34 18.37 -36.04
CA TRP A 192 -1.53 18.41 -34.82
C TRP A 192 -2.02 19.46 -33.82
N ASP A 193 -2.32 20.67 -34.28
CA ASP A 193 -2.86 21.75 -33.42
C ASP A 193 -4.23 21.39 -32.82
N LEU A 194 -5.11 20.78 -33.63
CA LEU A 194 -6.41 20.29 -33.19
C LEU A 194 -6.28 19.16 -32.18
N GLU A 195 -5.38 18.19 -32.41
CA GLU A 195 -5.13 17.08 -31.51
C GLU A 195 -4.53 17.56 -30.18
N ALA A 196 -3.60 18.52 -30.22
CA ALA A 196 -3.04 19.15 -29.03
C ALA A 196 -4.13 19.89 -28.23
N THR A 197 -5.01 20.64 -28.90
CA THR A 197 -6.12 21.36 -28.27
C THR A 197 -7.14 20.39 -27.67
N ALA A 198 -7.50 19.32 -28.39
CA ALA A 198 -8.40 18.28 -27.91
C ALA A 198 -7.81 17.56 -26.67
N GLY A 199 -6.52 17.23 -26.71
CA GLY A 199 -5.81 16.63 -25.59
C GLY A 199 -5.77 17.53 -24.35
N GLN A 200 -5.59 18.84 -24.52
CA GLN A 200 -5.67 19.81 -23.43
C GLN A 200 -7.09 19.88 -22.83
N ASN A 201 -8.12 19.94 -23.67
CA ASN A 201 -9.51 19.96 -23.24
C ASN A 201 -9.89 18.68 -22.47
N ILE A 202 -9.40 17.51 -22.89
CA ILE A 202 -9.62 16.23 -22.18
C ILE A 202 -9.02 16.29 -20.77
N LYS A 203 -7.79 16.77 -20.61
CA LYS A 203 -7.15 16.91 -19.29
C LYS A 203 -7.90 17.87 -18.37
N GLU A 204 -8.40 18.98 -18.91
CA GLU A 204 -9.22 19.93 -18.16
C GLU A 204 -10.55 19.28 -17.73
N LEU A 205 -11.19 18.50 -18.61
CA LEU A 205 -12.38 17.72 -18.29
C LEU A 205 -12.10 16.66 -17.21
N GLU A 206 -10.97 15.97 -17.23
CA GLU A 206 -10.57 15.03 -16.16
C GLU A 206 -10.49 15.72 -14.79
N GLY A 207 -9.91 16.93 -14.76
CA GLY A 207 -9.85 17.76 -13.56
C GLY A 207 -11.24 18.11 -13.03
N LEU A 208 -12.12 18.61 -13.91
CA LEU A 208 -13.48 18.99 -13.57
C LEU A 208 -14.34 17.79 -13.13
N ILE A 209 -14.19 16.63 -13.78
CA ILE A 209 -14.83 15.38 -13.40
C ILE A 209 -14.40 14.95 -12.01
N THR A 210 -13.10 15.04 -11.71
CA THR A 210 -12.56 14.69 -10.41
C THR A 210 -13.14 15.58 -9.29
N GLU A 211 -13.17 16.89 -9.49
CA GLU A 211 -13.76 17.84 -8.55
C GLU A 211 -15.27 17.62 -8.37
N SER A 212 -15.98 17.41 -9.47
CA SER A 212 -17.42 17.12 -9.47
C SER A 212 -17.72 15.84 -8.69
N ASN A 213 -16.96 14.77 -8.96
CA ASN A 213 -17.10 13.48 -8.26
C ASN A 213 -16.79 13.59 -6.76
N GLN A 214 -15.80 14.40 -6.37
CA GLN A 214 -15.55 14.68 -4.95
C GLN A 214 -16.76 15.37 -4.30
N THR A 215 -17.38 16.31 -5.00
CA THR A 215 -18.58 17.02 -4.51
C THR A 215 -19.79 16.08 -4.41
N ILE A 216 -20.00 15.21 -5.41
CA ILE A 216 -21.04 14.17 -5.40
C ILE A 216 -20.89 13.23 -4.19
N ARG A 217 -19.65 12.84 -3.85
CA ARG A 217 -19.37 12.04 -2.65
C ARG A 217 -19.67 12.80 -1.35
N LYS A 218 -19.35 14.09 -1.26
CA LYS A 218 -19.72 14.94 -0.10
C LYS A 218 -21.24 15.05 0.05
N LEU A 219 -21.98 15.11 -1.05
CA LEU A 219 -23.44 15.10 -1.07
C LEU A 219 -24.07 13.71 -0.85
N LYS A 220 -23.25 12.64 -0.80
CA LYS A 220 -23.69 11.25 -0.57
C LYS A 220 -24.76 10.76 -1.56
N LEU A 221 -24.70 11.20 -2.82
CA LEU A 221 -25.67 10.84 -3.86
C LEU A 221 -25.55 9.39 -4.35
N GLY A 222 -24.43 8.71 -4.06
CA GLY A 222 -24.18 7.32 -4.49
C GLY A 222 -23.16 7.22 -5.63
N HIS A 223 -22.87 5.99 -6.08
CA HIS A 223 -21.91 5.73 -7.16
C HIS A 223 -22.50 5.89 -8.56
N ASP A 224 -23.81 5.75 -8.71
CA ASP A 224 -24.53 5.79 -10.01
C ASP A 224 -24.53 7.18 -10.67
N PHE A 225 -24.10 8.21 -9.92
CA PHE A 225 -24.03 9.59 -10.35
C PHE A 225 -22.61 10.06 -10.62
N GLN A 226 -21.61 9.18 -10.46
CA GLN A 226 -20.21 9.55 -10.70
C GLN A 226 -19.94 9.64 -12.20
N TYR A 227 -19.31 10.74 -12.59
CA TYR A 227 -18.82 10.91 -13.94
C TYR A 227 -17.63 9.98 -14.20
N VAL A 228 -17.63 9.36 -15.37
CA VAL A 228 -16.54 8.50 -15.85
C VAL A 228 -16.19 8.98 -17.24
N LEU A 229 -14.96 9.47 -17.41
CA LEU A 229 -14.53 10.03 -18.68
C LEU A 229 -14.35 8.94 -19.74
N ASN A 230 -14.98 9.13 -20.88
CA ASN A 230 -14.76 8.35 -22.09
C ASN A 230 -14.37 9.28 -23.24
N ALA A 231 -13.08 9.32 -23.57
CA ALA A 231 -12.53 10.18 -24.62
C ALA A 231 -13.05 9.84 -26.03
N GLU A 232 -13.56 8.62 -26.25
CA GLU A 232 -14.10 8.16 -27.54
C GLU A 232 -15.61 8.43 -27.69
N GLY A 233 -16.25 9.03 -26.68
CA GLY A 233 -17.67 9.34 -26.71
C GLY A 233 -18.02 10.37 -27.79
N SER A 234 -19.12 10.15 -28.52
CA SER A 234 -19.61 11.09 -29.55
C SER A 234 -20.66 12.06 -29.01
N THR A 235 -21.27 11.73 -27.86
CA THR A 235 -22.25 12.59 -27.18
C THR A 235 -21.75 13.00 -25.79
N PRO A 236 -22.20 14.15 -25.23
CA PRO A 236 -21.80 14.57 -23.89
C PRO A 236 -22.13 13.55 -22.78
N ALA A 237 -23.21 12.78 -22.94
CA ALA A 237 -23.58 11.74 -21.98
C ALA A 237 -22.63 10.53 -22.05
N GLU A 238 -22.19 10.15 -23.26
CA GLU A 238 -21.18 9.10 -23.44
C GLU A 238 -19.81 9.55 -22.92
N VAL A 239 -19.40 10.79 -23.22
CA VAL A 239 -18.11 11.35 -22.77
C VAL A 239 -18.04 11.41 -21.25
N LEU A 240 -19.15 11.77 -20.59
CA LEU A 240 -19.19 11.90 -19.12
C LEU A 240 -19.63 10.62 -18.40
N GLY A 241 -20.10 9.60 -19.12
CA GLY A 241 -20.64 8.34 -18.58
C GLY A 241 -22.01 8.46 -17.89
N VAL A 242 -22.49 9.68 -17.62
CA VAL A 242 -23.77 9.99 -16.97
C VAL A 242 -24.42 11.20 -17.63
N ASP A 243 -25.72 11.12 -17.90
CA ASP A 243 -26.48 12.27 -18.41
C ASP A 243 -26.76 13.28 -17.29
N TYR A 244 -26.13 14.46 -17.39
CA TYR A 244 -26.37 15.56 -16.47
C TYR A 244 -27.83 16.03 -16.46
N LYS A 245 -28.46 16.17 -17.62
CA LYS A 245 -29.80 16.77 -17.74
C LYS A 245 -30.89 15.79 -17.33
N ALA A 246 -30.75 14.52 -17.70
CA ALA A 246 -31.77 13.50 -17.46
C ALA A 246 -31.66 12.86 -16.07
N THR A 247 -30.44 12.72 -15.53
CA THR A 247 -30.20 11.92 -14.31
C THR A 247 -29.71 12.77 -13.14
N LEU A 248 -28.60 13.49 -13.30
CA LEU A 248 -27.99 14.20 -12.17
C LEU A 248 -28.80 15.43 -11.74
N LYS A 249 -29.20 16.28 -12.69
CA LYS A 249 -29.92 17.53 -12.40
C LYS A 249 -31.26 17.29 -11.68
N PRO A 250 -32.14 16.36 -12.11
CA PRO A 250 -33.38 16.09 -11.39
C PRO A 250 -33.13 15.59 -9.97
N THR A 251 -32.13 14.73 -9.78
CA THR A 251 -31.76 14.19 -8.45
C THR A 251 -31.25 15.30 -7.52
N LEU A 252 -30.41 16.22 -8.03
CA LEU A 252 -29.93 17.38 -7.28
C LEU A 252 -31.07 18.34 -6.93
N THR A 253 -32.01 18.59 -7.85
CA THR A 253 -33.18 19.42 -7.58
C THR A 253 -34.07 18.78 -6.50
N ALA A 254 -34.32 17.48 -6.58
CA ALA A 254 -35.08 16.77 -5.55
C ALA A 254 -34.40 16.83 -4.18
N LEU A 255 -33.07 16.66 -4.11
CA LEU A 255 -32.31 16.79 -2.87
C LEU A 255 -32.40 18.22 -2.30
N ALA A 256 -32.29 19.24 -3.14
CA ALA A 256 -32.38 20.64 -2.73
C ALA A 256 -33.78 20.98 -2.20
N ASP A 257 -34.84 20.49 -2.87
CA ASP A 257 -36.21 20.70 -2.46
C ASP A 257 -36.52 19.99 -1.13
N GLU A 258 -36.04 18.77 -0.93
CA GLU A 258 -36.20 18.05 0.35
C GLU A 258 -35.42 18.74 1.48
N ALA A 259 -34.19 19.20 1.21
CA ALA A 259 -33.42 19.97 2.19
C ALA A 259 -34.13 21.28 2.57
N LYS A 260 -34.70 22.00 1.60
CA LYS A 260 -35.50 23.21 1.83
C LYS A 260 -36.74 22.90 2.66
N LYS A 261 -37.47 21.84 2.31
CA LYS A 261 -38.67 21.39 3.03
C LYS A 261 -38.35 21.01 4.48
N SER A 262 -37.29 20.23 4.69
CA SER A 262 -36.81 19.86 6.04
C SER A 262 -36.37 21.09 6.83
N SER A 263 -35.64 22.03 6.20
CA SER A 263 -35.24 23.28 6.86
C SER A 263 -36.43 24.15 7.22
N MET A 264 -37.45 24.25 6.36
CA MET A 264 -38.67 25.00 6.64
C MET A 264 -39.45 24.36 7.78
N ALA A 265 -39.62 23.03 7.79
CA ALA A 265 -40.27 22.32 8.87
C ALA A 265 -39.57 22.54 10.22
N LYS A 266 -38.23 22.49 10.26
CA LYS A 266 -37.44 22.81 11.46
C LYS A 266 -37.58 24.26 11.90
N LEU A 267 -37.69 25.20 10.96
CA LEU A 267 -37.91 26.61 11.27
C LEU A 267 -39.30 26.83 11.87
N GLU A 268 -40.34 26.20 11.31
CA GLU A 268 -41.70 26.23 11.85
C GLU A 268 -41.75 25.63 13.27
N GLU A 269 -41.07 24.50 13.50
CA GLU A 269 -40.92 23.90 14.83
C GLU A 269 -40.22 24.87 15.81
N LEU A 270 -39.13 25.52 15.38
CA LEU A 270 -38.42 26.50 16.21
C LEU A 270 -39.31 27.69 16.56
N ILE A 271 -40.10 28.20 15.62
CA ILE A 271 -41.07 29.28 15.85
C ILE A 271 -42.11 28.85 16.90
N LEU A 272 -42.66 27.63 16.78
CA LEU A 272 -43.62 27.09 17.75
C LEU A 272 -43.00 26.97 19.15
N LEU A 273 -41.79 26.41 19.25
CA LEU A 273 -41.07 26.30 20.53
C LEU A 273 -40.76 27.66 21.14
N GLN A 274 -40.37 28.64 20.32
CA GLN A 274 -40.12 29.99 20.78
C GLN A 274 -41.40 30.67 21.30
N GLN A 275 -42.52 30.47 20.60
CA GLN A 275 -43.82 30.97 21.04
C GLN A 275 -44.25 30.34 22.36
N GLN A 276 -44.12 29.01 22.48
CA GLN A 276 -44.40 28.28 23.72
C GLN A 276 -43.50 28.74 24.88
N SER A 277 -42.22 29.01 24.61
CA SER A 277 -41.28 29.56 25.59
C SER A 277 -41.72 30.93 26.09
N ARG A 278 -42.19 31.82 25.20
CA ARG A 278 -42.70 33.16 25.58
C ARG A 278 -43.95 33.05 26.45
N GLU A 279 -44.88 32.18 26.09
CA GLU A 279 -46.09 31.92 26.88
C GLU A 279 -45.76 31.35 28.27
N ASN A 280 -44.80 30.41 28.35
CA ASN A 280 -44.34 29.86 29.62
C ASN A 280 -43.66 30.93 30.50
N ALA A 281 -42.85 31.81 29.90
CA ALA A 281 -42.24 32.94 30.62
C ALA A 281 -43.31 33.91 31.16
N ALA A 282 -44.33 34.24 30.37
CA ALA A 282 -45.45 35.07 30.81
C ALA A 282 -46.23 34.42 31.97
N LYS A 283 -46.52 33.10 31.87
CA LYS A 283 -47.14 32.33 32.96
C LYS A 283 -46.26 32.31 34.22
N HIS A 284 -44.94 32.20 34.07
CA HIS A 284 -44.01 32.23 35.19
C HIS A 284 -44.03 33.60 35.90
N GLU A 285 -43.94 34.70 35.15
CA GLU A 285 -44.02 36.05 35.73
C GLU A 285 -45.37 36.33 36.39
N ALA A 286 -46.48 35.89 35.81
CA ALA A 286 -47.80 36.00 36.44
C ALA A 286 -47.89 35.22 37.78
N LYS A 287 -47.28 34.04 37.86
CA LYS A 287 -47.20 33.28 39.13
C LYS A 287 -46.30 33.98 40.13
N LYS A 288 -45.18 34.56 39.69
CA LYS A 288 -44.23 35.29 40.54
C LYS A 288 -44.88 36.54 41.14
N THR A 289 -45.63 37.32 40.36
CA THR A 289 -46.37 38.48 40.88
C THR A 289 -47.46 38.06 41.87
N HIS A 290 -48.17 36.96 41.61
CA HIS A 290 -49.14 36.42 42.54
C HIS A 290 -48.50 35.96 43.87
N LEU A 291 -47.35 35.28 43.80
CA LEU A 291 -46.59 34.88 44.99
C LEU A 291 -46.12 36.09 45.80
N ALA A 292 -45.61 37.14 45.14
CA ALA A 292 -45.22 38.38 45.82
C ALA A 292 -46.40 39.05 46.54
N ALA A 293 -47.59 39.06 45.91
CA ALA A 293 -48.80 39.58 46.54
C ALA A 293 -49.23 38.75 47.76
N LEU A 294 -49.16 37.41 47.68
CA LEU A 294 -49.42 36.53 48.82
C LEU A 294 -48.41 36.74 49.95
N GLN A 295 -47.13 36.88 49.62
CA GLN A 295 -46.07 37.11 50.60
C GLN A 295 -46.27 38.44 51.34
N SER A 296 -46.60 39.52 50.63
CA SER A 296 -46.94 40.82 51.26
C SER A 296 -48.15 40.70 52.20
N ARG A 297 -49.17 39.91 51.83
CA ARG A 297 -50.32 39.66 52.71
C ARG A 297 -49.94 38.83 53.94
N PHE A 298 -49.04 37.86 53.80
CA PHE A 298 -48.50 37.12 54.94
C PHE A 298 -47.76 38.05 55.90
N GLU A 299 -46.87 38.90 55.38
CA GLU A 299 -46.14 39.89 56.17
C GLU A 299 -47.09 40.86 56.90
N GLU A 300 -48.17 41.30 56.24
CA GLU A 300 -49.21 42.13 56.87
C GLU A 300 -49.92 41.40 58.02
N ILE A 301 -50.31 40.13 57.81
CA ILE A 301 -50.96 39.32 58.84
C ILE A 301 -50.01 39.05 60.01
N GLU A 302 -48.74 38.75 59.73
CA GLU A 302 -47.71 38.59 60.77
C GLU A 302 -47.52 39.87 61.58
N ALA A 303 -47.44 41.03 60.91
CA ALA A 303 -47.36 42.33 61.58
C ALA A 303 -48.59 42.58 62.47
N ARG A 304 -49.80 42.32 61.98
CA ARG A 304 -51.04 42.41 62.80
C ARG A 304 -51.00 41.45 63.98
N SER A 305 -50.54 40.22 63.79
CA SER A 305 -50.44 39.22 64.86
C SER A 305 -49.45 39.66 65.95
N THR A 306 -48.28 40.19 65.56
CA THR A 306 -47.29 40.72 66.53
C THR A 306 -47.83 41.93 67.31
N MET A 307 -48.58 42.82 66.65
CA MET A 307 -49.24 43.96 67.29
C MET A 307 -50.27 43.49 68.33
N VAL A 308 -51.19 42.60 67.95
CA VAL A 308 -52.20 42.06 68.87
C VAL A 308 -51.55 41.32 70.04
N LYS A 309 -50.47 40.56 69.79
CA LYS A 309 -49.71 39.90 70.86
C LYS A 309 -49.15 40.90 71.86
N LYS A 310 -48.62 42.03 71.37
CA LYS A 310 -48.12 43.13 72.22
C LYS A 310 -49.26 43.79 73.00
N GLU A 311 -50.39 44.09 72.36
CA GLU A 311 -51.58 44.65 73.03
C GLU A 311 -52.08 43.73 74.15
N ILE A 312 -52.15 42.42 73.92
CA ILE A 312 -52.55 41.44 74.95
C ILE A 312 -51.54 41.44 76.11
N GLN A 313 -50.23 41.52 75.83
CA GLN A 313 -49.20 41.60 76.86
C GLN A 313 -49.32 42.90 77.70
N ASP A 314 -49.53 44.03 77.04
CA ASP A 314 -49.70 45.33 77.68
C ASP A 314 -50.99 45.36 78.53
N GLN A 315 -52.10 44.80 78.03
CA GLN A 315 -53.35 44.64 78.78
C GLN A 315 -53.18 43.72 79.98
N ALA A 316 -52.53 42.56 79.81
CA ALA A 316 -52.26 41.65 80.92
C ALA A 316 -51.40 42.32 82.00
N ALA A 317 -50.37 43.07 81.62
CA ALA A 317 -49.55 43.84 82.55
C ALA A 317 -50.36 44.93 83.27
N SER A 318 -51.22 45.66 82.56
CA SER A 318 -52.13 46.65 83.14
C SER A 318 -53.11 46.03 84.14
N CYS A 319 -53.75 44.92 83.77
CA CYS A 319 -54.67 44.18 84.65
C CYS A 319 -53.96 43.65 85.90
N MET A 320 -52.74 43.13 85.78
CA MET A 320 -51.95 42.72 86.96
C MET A 320 -51.62 43.90 87.87
N ALA A 321 -51.21 45.04 87.31
CA ALA A 321 -50.92 46.24 88.08
C ALA A 321 -52.17 46.79 88.78
N GLU A 322 -53.33 46.76 88.12
CA GLU A 322 -54.61 47.14 88.71
C GLU A 322 -55.05 46.18 89.82
N ALA A 323 -54.92 44.86 89.61
CA ALA A 323 -55.21 43.86 90.62
C ALA A 323 -54.33 44.04 91.87
N GLU A 324 -53.03 44.29 91.69
CA GLU A 324 -52.10 44.59 92.79
C GLU A 324 -52.46 45.88 93.52
N ARG A 325 -52.89 46.93 92.79
CA ARG A 325 -53.41 48.17 93.41
C ARG A 325 -54.65 47.88 94.24
N LEU A 326 -55.64 47.18 93.70
CA LEU A 326 -56.87 46.84 94.40
C LEU A 326 -56.61 45.97 95.63
N ARG A 327 -55.67 45.03 95.55
CA ARG A 327 -55.21 44.23 96.70
C ARG A 327 -54.63 45.12 97.80
N LYS A 328 -53.70 46.01 97.47
CA LYS A 328 -53.13 46.97 98.45
C LYS A 328 -54.19 47.92 99.02
N ASP A 329 -55.18 48.32 98.23
CA ASP A 329 -56.30 49.14 98.70
C ASP A 329 -57.20 48.35 99.67
N ALA A 330 -57.46 47.06 99.38
CA ALA A 330 -58.22 46.18 100.25
C ALA A 330 -57.49 45.95 101.57
N GLU A 331 -56.19 45.61 101.54
CA GLU A 331 -55.35 45.46 102.74
C GLU A 331 -55.35 46.73 103.61
N ARG A 332 -55.27 47.92 102.99
CA ARG A 332 -55.37 49.19 103.72
C ARG A 332 -56.75 49.41 104.36
N ARG A 333 -57.83 49.06 103.66
CA ARG A 333 -59.20 49.17 104.21
C ARG A 333 -59.42 48.18 105.35
N GLU A 334 -58.95 46.94 105.21
CA GLU A 334 -59.00 45.92 106.26
C GLU A 334 -58.25 46.40 107.50
N HIS A 335 -57.01 46.91 107.35
CA HIS A 335 -56.26 47.48 108.47
C HIS A 335 -56.98 48.66 109.14
N ASN A 336 -57.59 49.55 108.35
CA ASN A 336 -58.38 50.66 108.90
C ASN A 336 -59.63 50.16 109.63
N LEU A 337 -60.32 49.15 109.10
CA LEU A 337 -61.48 48.53 109.73
C LEU A 337 -61.09 47.92 111.08
N ASP A 338 -60.01 47.13 111.14
CA ASP A 338 -59.46 46.57 112.39
C ASP A 338 -59.18 47.67 113.42
N LEU A 339 -58.64 48.81 112.98
CA LEU A 339 -58.34 49.94 113.87
C LEU A 339 -59.62 50.57 114.41
N THR A 340 -60.61 50.82 113.53
CA THR A 340 -61.93 51.34 113.95
C THR A 340 -62.70 50.36 114.82
N GLU A 341 -62.58 49.04 114.58
CA GLU A 341 -63.19 48.00 115.41
C GLU A 341 -62.58 48.03 116.81
N LYS A 342 -61.26 48.10 116.94
CA LYS A 342 -60.58 48.27 118.24
C LYS A 342 -60.99 49.55 118.96
N GLU A 343 -61.06 50.68 118.23
CA GLU A 343 -61.52 51.95 118.80
C GLU A 343 -62.97 51.84 119.31
N ALA A 344 -63.85 51.16 118.55
CA ALA A 344 -65.24 50.92 118.93
C ALA A 344 -65.35 49.98 120.14
N GLU A 345 -64.54 48.91 120.21
CA GLU A 345 -64.46 48.01 121.37
C GLU A 345 -63.98 48.75 122.62
N GLU A 346 -62.97 49.60 122.50
CA GLU A 346 -62.49 50.45 123.60
C GLU A 346 -63.53 51.48 124.05
N TYR A 347 -64.28 52.04 123.10
CA TYR A 347 -65.38 52.94 123.41
C TYR A 347 -66.51 52.20 124.15
N LEU A 348 -66.88 51.00 123.69
CA LEU A 348 -67.88 50.15 124.33
C LEU A 348 -67.48 49.82 125.77
N LYS A 349 -66.24 49.37 126.01
CA LYS A 349 -65.71 49.10 127.36
C LYS A 349 -65.78 50.34 128.27
N ARG A 350 -65.46 51.53 127.74
CA ARG A 350 -65.58 52.80 128.50
C ARG A 350 -67.03 53.10 128.87
N CYS A 351 -67.96 52.92 127.94
CA CYS A 351 -69.39 53.08 128.21
C CYS A 351 -69.90 52.07 129.26
N GLU A 352 -69.51 50.80 129.16
CA GLU A 352 -69.85 49.77 130.14
C GLU A 352 -69.36 50.13 131.56
N HIS A 353 -68.12 50.62 131.68
CA HIS A 353 -67.56 51.05 132.96
C HIS A 353 -68.31 52.25 133.54
N ASN A 354 -68.58 53.28 132.73
CA ASN A 354 -69.36 54.44 133.16
C ASN A 354 -70.77 54.05 133.61
N LEU A 355 -71.42 53.10 132.92
CA LEU A 355 -72.74 52.60 133.31
C LEU A 355 -72.68 51.93 134.69
N GLN A 356 -71.66 51.11 134.96
CA GLN A 356 -71.46 50.51 136.28
C GLN A 356 -71.27 51.55 137.38
N ASP A 357 -70.50 52.61 137.12
CA ASP A 357 -70.31 53.70 138.07
C ASP A 357 -71.60 54.46 138.39
N VAL A 358 -72.42 54.76 137.37
CA VAL A 358 -73.73 55.41 137.56
C VAL A 358 -74.69 54.53 138.35
N ILE A 359 -74.70 53.22 138.10
CA ILE A 359 -75.51 52.28 138.89
C ILE A 359 -75.08 52.31 140.36
N ARG A 360 -73.76 52.23 140.63
CA ARG A 360 -73.23 52.29 141.99
C ARG A 360 -73.62 53.59 142.72
N GLN A 361 -73.50 54.73 142.04
CA GLN A 361 -73.86 56.02 142.62
C GLN A 361 -75.36 56.13 142.94
N ASN A 362 -76.22 55.62 142.07
CA ASN A 362 -77.67 55.60 142.30
C ASN A 362 -78.05 54.68 143.48
N ASP A 363 -77.40 53.53 143.60
CA ASP A 363 -77.57 52.64 144.76
C ASP A 363 -77.17 53.33 146.08
N GLU A 364 -76.05 54.07 146.07
CA GLU A 364 -75.59 54.88 147.22
C GLU A 364 -76.61 55.98 147.58
N GLU A 365 -77.14 56.71 146.61
CA GLU A 365 -78.18 57.74 146.80
C GLU A 365 -79.49 57.15 147.33
N THR A 366 -79.90 55.98 146.82
CA THR A 366 -81.09 55.27 147.26
C THR A 366 -80.96 54.84 148.74
N GLN A 367 -79.79 54.33 149.14
CA GLN A 367 -79.52 53.99 150.54
C GLN A 367 -79.54 55.21 151.47
N MET A 368 -79.04 56.37 151.03
CA MET A 368 -79.16 57.63 151.78
C MET A 368 -80.62 58.02 152.01
N CYS A 369 -81.45 58.01 150.97
CA CYS A 369 -82.89 58.30 151.06
C CYS A 369 -83.62 57.36 152.03
N ILE A 370 -83.27 56.07 152.04
CA ILE A 370 -83.82 55.10 153.00
C ILE A 370 -83.44 55.49 154.44
N GLY A 371 -82.19 55.91 154.67
CA GLY A 371 -81.73 56.40 155.98
C GLY A 371 -82.49 57.63 156.47
N GLU A 372 -82.72 58.62 155.59
CA GLU A 372 -83.46 59.84 155.91
C GLU A 372 -84.93 59.57 156.24
N LEU A 373 -85.59 58.68 155.48
CA LEU A 373 -86.99 58.28 155.73
C LEU A 373 -87.17 57.60 157.09
N LEU A 374 -86.24 56.74 157.50
CA LEU A 374 -86.27 56.08 158.80
C LEU A 374 -86.15 57.09 159.96
N ALA A 375 -85.29 58.10 159.81
CA ALA A 375 -85.15 59.17 160.82
C ALA A 375 -86.43 60.01 160.97
N LEU A 376 -87.13 60.28 159.86
CA LEU A 376 -88.40 61.01 159.87
C LEU A 376 -89.53 60.24 160.57
N ILE A 377 -89.62 58.93 160.32
CA ILE A 377 -90.62 58.05 160.95
C ILE A 377 -90.44 58.06 162.49
N ASP A 378 -89.19 58.00 162.96
CA ASP A 378 -88.89 58.02 164.40
C ASP A 378 -89.31 59.36 165.08
N ALA A 379 -89.15 60.48 164.38
CA ALA A 379 -89.58 61.80 164.85
C ALA A 379 -91.10 61.95 164.95
N VAL A 380 -91.84 61.42 163.96
CA VAL A 380 -93.32 61.46 163.95
C VAL A 380 -93.89 60.59 165.07
N SER A 381 -93.28 59.42 165.34
CA SER A 381 -93.68 58.57 166.47
C SER A 381 -93.56 59.28 167.82
N LYS A 382 -92.46 60.00 168.06
CA LYS A 382 -92.25 60.77 169.30
C LYS A 382 -93.26 61.92 169.48
N TYR A 383 -93.65 62.58 168.39
CA TYR A 383 -94.67 63.64 168.42
C TYR A 383 -96.07 63.11 168.76
N LYS A 384 -96.40 61.88 168.32
CA LYS A 384 -97.68 61.25 168.62
C LYS A 384 -97.84 60.94 170.11
N GLU A 385 -96.82 60.35 170.74
CA GLU A 385 -96.84 60.01 172.18
C GLU A 385 -97.03 61.24 173.07
N TYR A 386 -96.40 62.37 172.71
CA TYR A 386 -96.52 63.64 173.42
C TYR A 386 -97.96 64.17 173.47
N ASN A 387 -98.68 64.11 172.35
CA ASN A 387 -100.06 64.60 172.27
C ASN A 387 -101.06 63.71 173.03
N GLU A 388 -100.87 62.39 173.04
CA GLU A 388 -101.73 61.46 173.80
C GLU A 388 -101.65 61.69 175.32
N SER A 389 -100.46 62.03 175.83
CA SER A 389 -100.26 62.37 177.24
C SER A 389 -100.99 63.65 177.65
N THR A 390 -100.97 64.67 176.79
CA THR A 390 -101.53 66.00 177.09
C THR A 390 -103.06 65.97 177.18
N ILE A 391 -103.71 65.20 176.30
CA ILE A 391 -105.17 65.06 176.26
C ILE A 391 -105.70 64.33 177.51
N SER A 392 -104.92 63.38 178.05
CA SER A 392 -105.30 62.63 179.25
C SER A 392 -105.31 63.49 180.52
N GLN A 393 -104.43 64.49 180.60
CA GLN A 393 -104.33 65.40 181.74
C GLN A 393 -105.51 66.39 181.81
N MET A 394 -105.86 67.03 180.68
CA MET A 394 -106.95 68.03 180.63
C MET A 394 -108.32 67.45 181.01
N LYS A 395 -108.52 66.14 180.81
CA LYS A 395 -109.78 65.45 181.12
C LYS A 395 -109.98 65.20 182.62
N GLY A 396 -108.90 65.16 183.41
CA GLY A 396 -108.95 64.98 184.87
C GLY A 396 -109.38 66.25 185.61
N GLU A 397 -108.82 67.40 185.23
CA GLU A 397 -109.03 68.69 185.90
C GLU A 397 -110.48 69.21 185.79
N LEU A 398 -111.17 68.89 184.68
CA LEU A 398 -112.55 69.29 184.44
C LEU A 398 -113.57 68.53 185.31
N SER A 399 -113.24 67.31 185.73
CA SER A 399 -114.10 66.46 186.56
C SER A 399 -114.14 66.93 188.02
N GLU A 400 -113.08 67.55 188.53
CA GLU A 400 -112.96 68.00 189.92
C GLU A 400 -113.75 69.29 190.20
N THR A 401 -113.80 70.20 189.22
CA THR A 401 -114.46 71.51 189.36
C THR A 401 -115.99 71.40 189.38
N ALA A 402 -116.57 70.39 188.72
CA ALA A 402 -118.01 70.14 188.72
C ALA A 402 -118.53 69.60 190.09
N GLY A 403 -117.67 68.94 190.88
CA GLY A 403 -118.03 68.44 192.22
C GLY A 403 -118.18 69.56 193.25
N ALA A 404 -117.25 70.52 193.25
CA ALA A 404 -117.18 71.56 194.28
C ALA A 404 -118.38 72.54 194.31
N ILE A 405 -119.04 72.76 193.17
CA ILE A 405 -120.19 73.68 193.08
C ILE A 405 -121.47 73.05 193.64
N THR A 406 -121.57 71.72 193.63
CA THR A 406 -122.76 70.99 194.08
C THR A 406 -122.87 70.94 195.62
N ASP A 407 -121.74 70.98 196.31
CA ASP A 407 -121.67 70.88 197.78
C ASP A 407 -121.95 72.21 198.51
N ALA A 408 -121.71 73.36 197.88
CA ALA A 408 -122.01 74.66 198.47
C ALA A 408 -123.52 74.97 198.56
N TYR A 409 -124.36 74.33 197.72
CA TYR A 409 -125.81 74.52 197.70
C TYR A 409 -126.54 73.75 198.83
N LYS A 410 -125.90 72.75 199.45
CA LYS A 410 -126.50 71.92 200.51
C LYS A 410 -126.31 72.45 201.95
N ALA A 411 -125.38 73.38 202.20
CA ALA A 411 -124.94 73.72 203.56
C ALA A 411 -125.68 74.86 204.28
N SER A 412 -126.57 75.65 203.64
CA SER A 412 -127.22 76.80 204.33
C SER A 412 -128.75 76.77 204.37
N LEU A 413 -129.40 75.75 203.78
CA LEU A 413 -130.84 75.50 203.94
C LEU A 413 -131.18 74.74 205.25
N SER A 414 -130.19 74.50 206.12
CA SER A 414 -130.32 73.68 207.34
C SER A 414 -130.13 74.45 208.65
N ALA A 415 -130.72 75.65 208.81
CA ALA A 415 -130.93 76.28 210.13
C ALA A 415 -131.94 77.47 210.13
N LYS A 416 -133.21 77.20 209.87
CA LYS A 416 -134.35 77.92 210.47
C LYS A 416 -135.05 76.90 211.38
N ILE A 417 -135.09 77.11 212.72
CA ILE A 417 -136.05 76.60 213.74
C ILE A 417 -135.41 76.67 215.15
N ALA A 418 -136.10 77.32 216.11
CA ALA A 418 -135.92 77.37 217.58
C ALA A 418 -135.44 78.70 218.23
N THR A 419 -136.46 79.44 218.65
CA THR A 419 -136.60 80.64 219.50
C THR A 419 -136.51 80.36 221.02
N PHE A 420 -136.07 81.39 221.80
CA PHE A 420 -136.43 81.74 223.21
C PHE A 420 -135.87 80.92 224.42
N ALA A 421 -134.97 81.52 225.23
CA ALA A 421 -135.07 81.66 226.71
C ALA A 421 -133.82 82.32 227.39
N SER A 422 -133.97 83.60 227.75
CA SER A 422 -133.50 84.35 228.95
C SER A 422 -132.06 84.24 229.54
N ASN A 423 -131.36 85.39 229.57
CA ASN A 423 -130.77 86.15 230.72
C ASN A 423 -129.86 85.43 231.78
N PRO A 424 -129.03 86.15 232.59
CA PRO A 424 -128.66 87.58 232.61
C PRO A 424 -127.13 87.88 232.70
N SER A 425 -126.76 89.16 232.52
CA SER A 425 -125.62 89.89 233.14
C SER A 425 -124.25 89.21 233.29
N THR A 426 -123.30 89.51 232.41
CA THR A 426 -122.37 90.67 232.53
C THR A 426 -122.10 91.20 231.13
#